data_AF-A0A5P9GXU2-F1
#
_entry.id   AF-A0A5P9GXU2-F1
#
_cell.length_a   1.000
_cell.length_b   1.000
_cell.length_c   1.000
_cell.angle_alpha   90.00
_cell.angle_beta   90.00
_cell.angle_gamma   90.00
#
_symmetry.space_group_name_H-M   'P 1'
#
loop_
_entity.id
_entity.type
_entity.pdbx_description
1 polymer ?
#
loop_
_entity_poly.entity_id
_entity_poly.type
_entity_poly.pdbx_seq_one_letter_code
_entity_poly.pdbx_strand_id
1 'polypeptide(L)'
;MALEDAKKQVDQAFTRDDLRGLTFENAFGGAPSFLRRKYSKDLSGVDVAITGIPFDQAVTNRTGTRLGPRAVREASSLQPFDPPVYWDGYSPLEALAIVDYGDLAFDYAKVSEFPAALTDHIRGILKGGAASIAIGGDHYISFPILRAYAEKYGALSLLHFDAHSDTWADDDMERIDHGTMFYKAVKEGLVDPARSIQVGIRTVNEDNLGVPTLTAREVHEMGPAAVAARIKDVLGDAPTYMTFDIDCLDPAFAPGTGTPVWGGLASWQAAAILRDIAGINLVGGDMVEVSPPFDTTGATAIAGAHVVMEMLCLWGWTRKDIVSSTQSEQKKQCPECGHVFRGNGWDGIDAHWRSKHEEIMSYEEAWPLLKSGAYSKSR
;
A
#
# COMPACT_ATOMS: atom_id res chain seq x y z
N MET A 1 -2.37 -19.02 -11.22
CA MET A 1 -2.83 -20.05 -10.25
C MET A 1 -2.50 -21.48 -10.68
N ALA A 2 -1.67 -22.21 -9.92
CA ALA A 2 -1.69 -23.68 -9.98
C ALA A 2 -2.70 -24.18 -8.95
N LEU A 3 -3.79 -24.84 -9.40
CA LEU A 3 -4.81 -25.45 -8.54
C LEU A 3 -4.22 -26.42 -7.48
N GLU A 4 -2.99 -26.88 -7.69
CA GLU A 4 -2.24 -27.74 -6.80
C GLU A 4 -1.90 -27.10 -5.44
N ASP A 5 -1.69 -25.79 -5.39
CA ASP A 5 -1.32 -25.10 -4.14
C ASP A 5 -2.56 -24.71 -3.32
N ALA A 6 -3.64 -24.32 -4.00
CA ALA A 6 -4.90 -23.90 -3.38
C ALA A 6 -5.59 -24.99 -2.54
N LYS A 7 -5.25 -26.27 -2.76
CA LYS A 7 -5.76 -27.39 -1.94
C LYS A 7 -5.03 -27.55 -0.61
N LYS A 8 -3.91 -26.85 -0.40
CA LYS A 8 -3.05 -26.97 0.79
C LYS A 8 -2.81 -25.65 1.50
N GLN A 9 -3.00 -24.51 0.84
CA GLN A 9 -2.87 -23.19 1.42
C GLN A 9 -4.25 -22.63 1.79
N VAL A 10 -4.40 -22.24 3.05
CA VAL A 10 -5.56 -21.48 3.57
C VAL A 10 -5.11 -20.67 4.78
N ASP A 11 -5.74 -19.53 5.02
CA ASP A 11 -5.51 -18.67 6.18
C ASP A 11 -4.04 -18.22 6.33
N GLN A 12 -3.34 -17.96 5.22
CA GLN A 12 -1.96 -17.44 5.21
C GLN A 12 -1.86 -16.06 5.87
N ALA A 13 -2.97 -15.33 6.00
CA ALA A 13 -3.07 -14.16 6.87
C ALA A 13 -2.67 -14.45 8.33
N PHE A 14 -2.74 -15.70 8.78
CA PHE A 14 -2.29 -16.12 10.11
C PHE A 14 -1.09 -17.07 10.04
N THR A 15 -1.08 -17.97 9.06
CA THR A 15 -0.20 -19.15 9.06
C THR A 15 1.10 -18.98 8.31
N ARG A 16 1.26 -17.94 7.49
CA ARG A 16 2.52 -17.73 6.74
C ARG A 16 3.66 -17.34 7.66
N ASP A 17 4.85 -17.86 7.41
CA ASP A 17 6.07 -17.46 8.12
C ASP A 17 6.74 -16.27 7.44
N ASP A 18 6.89 -16.31 6.12
CA ASP A 18 7.47 -15.23 5.33
C ASP A 18 6.43 -14.13 5.04
N LEU A 19 6.81 -12.87 5.25
CA LEU A 19 5.98 -11.70 4.95
C LEU A 19 5.94 -11.37 3.45
N ARG A 20 6.84 -11.98 2.66
CA ARG A 20 6.92 -11.88 1.20
C ARG A 20 6.25 -13.07 0.53
N GLY A 21 5.96 -12.90 -0.76
CA GLY A 21 5.41 -13.91 -1.66
C GLY A 21 3.92 -13.75 -1.96
N LEU A 22 3.52 -14.23 -3.13
CA LEU A 22 2.13 -14.40 -3.53
C LEU A 22 1.41 -15.41 -2.62
N THR A 23 0.08 -15.42 -2.68
CA THR A 23 -0.77 -16.32 -1.90
C THR A 23 -1.72 -17.05 -2.82
N PHE A 24 -1.71 -18.38 -2.79
CA PHE A 24 -2.47 -19.22 -3.72
C PHE A 24 -3.69 -19.88 -3.07
N GLU A 25 -4.30 -19.23 -2.07
CA GLU A 25 -5.52 -19.71 -1.44
C GLU A 25 -6.74 -19.62 -2.36
N ASN A 26 -7.80 -20.37 -2.05
CA ASN A 26 -9.10 -20.16 -2.67
C ASN A 26 -9.57 -18.72 -2.40
N ALA A 27 -9.76 -17.92 -3.45
CA ALA A 27 -10.09 -16.50 -3.32
C ALA A 27 -11.38 -16.20 -2.53
N PHE A 28 -12.32 -17.16 -2.50
CA PHE A 28 -13.59 -17.09 -1.79
C PHE A 28 -13.54 -17.66 -0.35
N GLY A 29 -12.38 -18.12 0.10
CA GLY A 29 -12.15 -18.64 1.45
C GLY A 29 -11.00 -17.91 2.15
N GLY A 30 -10.61 -18.40 3.31
CA GLY A 30 -9.49 -17.87 4.09
C GLY A 30 -9.78 -16.51 4.75
N ALA A 31 -8.97 -16.15 5.75
CA ALA A 31 -9.12 -14.89 6.48
C ALA A 31 -8.82 -13.63 5.62
N PRO A 32 -9.70 -12.60 5.63
CA PRO A 32 -9.60 -11.44 4.75
C PRO A 32 -8.75 -10.31 5.36
N SER A 33 -7.44 -10.55 5.51
CA SER A 33 -6.47 -9.44 5.60
C SER A 33 -6.27 -8.81 4.23
N PHE A 34 -5.83 -7.55 4.18
CA PHE A 34 -5.49 -6.88 2.92
C PHE A 34 -4.45 -7.70 2.14
N LEU A 35 -4.76 -8.03 0.89
CA LEU A 35 -3.94 -8.87 0.00
C LEU A 35 -3.42 -10.17 0.63
N ARG A 36 -4.20 -10.77 1.55
CA ARG A 36 -3.82 -11.99 2.29
C ARG A 36 -2.45 -11.86 3.01
N ARG A 37 -2.06 -10.65 3.38
CA ARG A 37 -0.85 -10.37 4.16
C ARG A 37 -1.01 -10.83 5.60
N LYS A 38 0.10 -11.19 6.24
CA LYS A 38 0.05 -11.66 7.62
C LYS A 38 -0.49 -10.55 8.53
N TYR A 39 -1.47 -10.88 9.37
CA TYR A 39 -1.85 -10.01 10.49
C TYR A 39 -0.71 -10.02 11.51
N SER A 40 -0.13 -8.84 11.77
CA SER A 40 0.94 -8.69 12.75
C SER A 40 0.94 -7.31 13.37
N LYS A 41 1.22 -7.24 14.68
CA LYS A 41 1.58 -5.99 15.37
C LYS A 41 3.10 -5.85 15.58
N ASP A 42 3.86 -6.88 15.24
CA ASP A 42 5.32 -6.83 15.19
C ASP A 42 5.76 -6.25 13.84
N LEU A 43 6.57 -5.19 13.91
CA LEU A 43 7.09 -4.43 12.77
C LEU A 43 8.55 -4.79 12.45
N SER A 44 9.14 -5.75 13.16
CA SER A 44 10.53 -6.17 12.96
C SER A 44 10.74 -6.68 11.53
N GLY A 45 11.56 -5.95 10.76
CA GLY A 45 11.87 -6.29 9.37
C GLY A 45 10.71 -6.08 8.39
N VAL A 46 9.68 -5.32 8.78
CA VAL A 46 8.55 -4.94 7.93
C VAL A 46 8.93 -3.72 7.09
N ASP A 47 8.72 -3.81 5.78
CA ASP A 47 8.92 -2.70 4.84
C ASP A 47 7.69 -1.77 4.85
N VAL A 48 6.48 -2.33 4.77
CA VAL A 48 5.21 -1.59 4.73
C VAL A 48 4.16 -2.23 5.64
N ALA A 49 3.53 -1.41 6.48
CA ALA A 49 2.38 -1.78 7.28
C ALA A 49 1.09 -1.21 6.66
N ILE A 50 0.16 -2.09 6.32
CA ILE A 50 -1.19 -1.70 5.90
C ILE A 50 -2.05 -1.53 7.15
N THR A 51 -2.74 -0.40 7.33
CA THR A 51 -3.57 -0.21 8.53
C THR A 51 -4.90 0.44 8.22
N GLY A 52 -5.98 -0.03 8.84
CA GLY A 52 -7.31 0.55 8.66
C GLY A 52 -7.63 1.63 9.69
N ILE A 53 -8.23 2.73 9.25
CA ILE A 53 -8.67 3.83 10.12
C ILE A 53 -10.19 3.98 10.00
N PRO A 54 -11.00 3.21 10.76
CA PRO A 54 -12.45 3.15 10.60
C PRO A 54 -13.16 4.36 11.24
N PHE A 55 -13.01 5.54 10.64
CA PHE A 55 -13.50 6.83 11.14
C PHE A 55 -14.34 7.55 10.08
N ASP A 56 -15.54 8.02 10.41
CA ASP A 56 -16.39 8.81 9.50
C ASP A 56 -17.15 9.94 10.22
N GLN A 57 -16.59 10.43 11.34
CA GLN A 57 -17.25 11.45 12.16
C GLN A 57 -16.96 12.88 11.70
N ALA A 58 -16.15 13.05 10.64
CA ALA A 58 -15.85 14.34 10.02
C ALA A 58 -16.62 14.59 8.71
N VAL A 59 -17.47 13.65 8.28
CA VAL A 59 -18.22 13.74 7.03
C VAL A 59 -19.28 14.85 7.05
N THR A 60 -19.46 15.51 5.91
CA THR A 60 -20.45 16.59 5.74
C THR A 60 -21.81 16.14 5.24
N ASN A 61 -21.92 14.92 4.68
CA ASN A 61 -23.17 14.40 4.09
C ASN A 61 -23.42 12.94 4.47
N ARG A 62 -22.99 11.98 3.63
CA ARG A 62 -23.29 10.56 3.83
C ARG A 62 -22.22 9.91 4.72
N THR A 63 -22.66 9.18 5.73
CA THR A 63 -21.79 8.33 6.56
C THR A 63 -21.53 6.97 5.91
N GLY A 64 -20.69 6.15 6.52
CA GLY A 64 -20.48 4.75 6.14
C GLY A 64 -19.02 4.39 5.88
N THR A 65 -18.13 5.37 5.74
CA THR A 65 -16.71 5.16 5.44
C THR A 65 -15.95 4.52 6.58
N ARG A 66 -16.49 4.54 7.82
CA ARG A 66 -15.98 3.71 8.93
C ARG A 66 -15.96 2.21 8.63
N LEU A 67 -16.69 1.75 7.62
CA LEU A 67 -16.70 0.35 7.16
C LEU A 67 -15.78 0.10 5.95
N GLY A 68 -15.23 1.15 5.35
CA GLY A 68 -14.31 1.11 4.21
C GLY A 68 -13.15 0.13 4.39
N PRO A 69 -12.43 0.14 5.54
CA PRO A 69 -11.29 -0.76 5.74
C PRO A 69 -11.64 -2.24 5.65
N ARG A 70 -12.84 -2.64 6.09
CA ARG A 70 -13.29 -4.03 5.98
C ARG A 70 -13.67 -4.39 4.54
N ALA A 71 -14.41 -3.51 3.86
CA ALA A 71 -14.83 -3.77 2.48
C ALA A 71 -13.65 -3.85 1.51
N VAL A 72 -12.64 -2.99 1.69
CA VAL A 72 -11.44 -2.96 0.84
C VAL A 72 -10.57 -4.19 1.08
N ARG A 73 -10.43 -4.65 2.33
CA ARG A 73 -9.76 -5.93 2.63
C ARG A 73 -10.43 -7.10 1.93
N GLU A 74 -11.75 -7.20 2.04
CA GLU A 74 -12.52 -8.26 1.38
C GLU A 74 -12.34 -8.21 -0.14
N ALA A 75 -12.50 -7.03 -0.74
CA ALA A 75 -12.38 -6.80 -2.17
C ALA A 75 -10.96 -7.08 -2.71
N SER A 76 -9.93 -6.99 -1.86
CA SER A 76 -8.55 -7.27 -2.24
C SER A 76 -8.27 -8.76 -2.50
N SER A 77 -9.16 -9.67 -2.10
CA SER A 77 -8.94 -11.13 -2.09
C SER A 77 -8.63 -11.75 -3.46
N LEU A 78 -8.96 -11.07 -4.56
CA LEU A 78 -8.70 -11.51 -5.94
C LEU A 78 -7.34 -11.07 -6.53
N GLN A 79 -6.53 -10.33 -5.77
CA GLN A 79 -5.27 -9.77 -6.26
C GLN A 79 -3.97 -10.52 -5.82
N PRO A 80 -3.93 -11.31 -4.71
CA PRO A 80 -2.65 -11.82 -4.18
C PRO A 80 -2.01 -13.00 -4.90
N PHE A 81 -2.69 -13.60 -5.87
CA PHE A 81 -2.23 -14.83 -6.52
C PHE A 81 -1.47 -14.59 -7.83
N ASP A 82 -1.52 -13.38 -8.40
CA ASP A 82 -0.78 -13.03 -9.61
C ASP A 82 -0.09 -11.66 -9.41
N PRO A 83 1.12 -11.44 -9.97
CA PRO A 83 1.77 -10.14 -9.95
C PRO A 83 0.94 -9.05 -10.66
N PRO A 84 1.02 -7.79 -10.20
CA PRO A 84 0.36 -6.68 -10.89
C PRO A 84 0.94 -6.50 -12.30
N VAL A 85 0.05 -6.29 -13.27
CA VAL A 85 0.41 -6.07 -14.67
C VAL A 85 0.95 -4.65 -14.88
N TYR A 86 1.79 -4.48 -15.91
CA TYR A 86 2.38 -3.18 -16.32
C TYR A 86 3.43 -2.59 -15.37
N TRP A 87 4.05 -3.43 -14.54
CA TRP A 87 5.17 -3.06 -13.67
C TRP A 87 6.49 -3.75 -14.08
N ASP A 88 6.69 -4.03 -15.37
CA ASP A 88 7.90 -4.69 -15.91
C ASP A 88 8.36 -5.95 -15.13
N GLY A 89 7.41 -6.74 -14.65
CA GLY A 89 7.67 -7.95 -13.86
C GLY A 89 7.95 -7.71 -12.38
N TYR A 90 7.92 -6.46 -11.90
CA TYR A 90 8.00 -6.14 -10.49
C TYR A 90 6.70 -6.52 -9.76
N SER A 91 6.87 -7.16 -8.61
CA SER A 91 5.79 -7.62 -7.73
C SER A 91 6.05 -7.11 -6.31
N PRO A 92 5.27 -6.17 -5.78
CA PRO A 92 5.49 -5.67 -4.43
C PRO A 92 5.28 -6.77 -3.38
N LEU A 93 4.39 -7.73 -3.65
CA LEU A 93 4.12 -8.83 -2.73
C LEU A 93 5.31 -9.78 -2.59
N GLU A 94 6.13 -9.96 -3.63
CA GLU A 94 7.33 -10.79 -3.59
C GLU A 94 8.56 -10.00 -3.12
N ALA A 95 8.62 -8.70 -3.42
CA ALA A 95 9.75 -7.85 -3.06
C ALA A 95 9.70 -7.37 -1.60
N LEU A 96 8.52 -7.03 -1.07
CA LEU A 96 8.37 -6.30 0.18
C LEU A 96 7.84 -7.19 1.31
N ALA A 97 8.41 -7.07 2.50
CA ALA A 97 7.81 -7.59 3.72
C ALA A 97 6.62 -6.71 4.11
N ILE A 98 5.41 -7.20 3.86
CA ILE A 98 4.17 -6.45 4.10
C ILE A 98 3.34 -7.17 5.16
N VAL A 99 2.84 -6.42 6.14
CA VAL A 99 1.86 -6.89 7.12
C VAL A 99 0.54 -6.15 6.96
N ASP A 100 -0.57 -6.84 7.25
CA ASP A 100 -1.79 -6.14 7.65
C ASP A 100 -1.66 -5.87 9.15
N TYR A 101 -1.45 -4.61 9.49
CA TYR A 101 -1.30 -4.14 10.86
C TYR A 101 -2.66 -4.06 11.58
N GLY A 102 -3.77 -4.43 10.94
CA GLY A 102 -5.10 -4.28 11.47
C GLY A 102 -5.52 -2.83 11.58
N ASP A 103 -6.46 -2.54 12.46
CA ASP A 103 -7.04 -1.21 12.59
C ASP A 103 -6.47 -0.41 13.77
N LEU A 104 -6.61 0.92 13.71
CA LEU A 104 -6.45 1.81 14.85
C LEU A 104 -7.55 1.52 15.90
N ALA A 105 -7.14 1.34 17.15
CA ALA A 105 -8.06 1.35 18.30
C ALA A 105 -8.19 2.78 18.85
N PHE A 106 -9.42 3.25 19.03
CA PHE A 106 -9.72 4.57 19.61
C PHE A 106 -11.12 4.56 20.27
N ASP A 107 -11.39 5.54 21.14
CA ASP A 107 -12.71 5.74 21.74
C ASP A 107 -13.60 6.52 20.76
N TYR A 108 -14.51 5.82 20.08
CA TYR A 108 -15.39 6.44 19.09
C TYR A 108 -16.31 7.51 19.68
N ALA A 109 -16.58 7.48 21.00
CA ALA A 109 -17.43 8.46 21.68
C ALA A 109 -16.67 9.74 22.08
N LYS A 110 -15.35 9.76 21.92
CA LYS A 110 -14.48 10.90 22.23
C LYS A 110 -13.78 11.42 21.00
N VAL A 111 -14.56 11.99 20.10
CA VAL A 111 -14.11 12.46 18.78
C VAL A 111 -12.90 13.40 18.88
N SER A 112 -12.86 14.29 19.87
CA SER A 112 -11.74 15.22 20.07
C SER A 112 -10.41 14.54 20.44
N GLU A 113 -10.42 13.31 20.97
CA GLU A 113 -9.20 12.54 21.29
C GLU A 113 -8.66 11.77 20.06
N PHE A 114 -9.48 11.58 19.02
CA PHE A 114 -9.13 10.81 17.83
C PHE A 114 -7.86 11.30 17.10
N PRO A 115 -7.66 12.62 16.85
CA PRO A 115 -6.48 13.09 16.13
C PRO A 115 -5.18 12.66 16.81
N ALA A 116 -5.08 12.79 18.13
CA ALA A 116 -3.89 12.39 18.88
C ALA A 116 -3.67 10.87 18.81
N ALA A 117 -4.74 10.08 18.97
CA ALA A 117 -4.67 8.62 18.88
C ALA A 117 -4.16 8.14 17.51
N LEU A 118 -4.64 8.77 16.42
CA LEU A 118 -4.19 8.44 15.07
C LEU A 118 -2.74 8.86 14.82
N THR A 119 -2.34 10.07 15.22
CA THR A 119 -0.94 10.50 15.11
C THR A 119 0.00 9.53 15.87
N ASP A 120 -0.37 9.12 17.08
CA ASP A 120 0.42 8.18 17.89
C ASP A 120 0.55 6.80 17.23
N HIS A 121 -0.52 6.29 16.63
CA HIS A 121 -0.53 5.01 15.92
C HIS A 121 0.41 5.00 14.73
N ILE A 122 0.36 6.04 13.88
CA ILE A 122 1.27 6.17 12.73
C ILE A 122 2.70 6.38 13.20
N ARG A 123 2.93 7.20 14.22
CA ARG A 123 4.26 7.40 14.81
C ARG A 123 4.86 6.08 15.28
N GLY A 124 4.04 5.20 15.88
CA GLY A 124 4.44 3.85 16.27
C GLY A 124 4.92 3.02 15.07
N ILE A 125 4.17 3.03 13.97
CA ILE A 125 4.54 2.33 12.73
C ILE A 125 5.87 2.86 12.19
N LEU A 126 6.00 4.19 12.06
CA LEU A 126 7.19 4.85 11.51
C LEU A 126 8.45 4.63 12.36
N LYS A 127 8.31 4.57 13.69
CA LYS A 127 9.39 4.23 14.63
C LYS A 127 9.83 2.77 14.53
N GLY A 128 8.92 1.87 14.16
CA GLY A 128 9.23 0.47 13.85
C GLY A 128 10.05 0.28 12.57
N GLY A 129 10.24 1.36 11.78
CA GLY A 129 11.03 1.34 10.54
C GLY A 129 10.19 1.16 9.28
N ALA A 130 8.93 0.73 9.40
CA ALA A 130 8.02 0.53 8.29
C ALA A 130 7.44 1.86 7.76
N ALA A 131 7.11 1.90 6.47
CA ALA A 131 6.16 2.87 5.94
C ALA A 131 4.72 2.44 6.27
N SER A 132 3.76 3.36 6.16
CA SER A 132 2.34 3.03 6.28
C SER A 132 1.59 3.31 4.98
N ILE A 133 0.68 2.41 4.63
CA ILE A 133 -0.42 2.72 3.70
C ILE A 133 -1.73 2.52 4.45
N ALA A 134 -2.45 3.62 4.70
CA ALA A 134 -3.69 3.55 5.44
C ALA A 134 -4.88 3.28 4.50
N ILE A 135 -5.83 2.49 4.99
CA ILE A 135 -7.13 2.32 4.36
C ILE A 135 -8.12 3.07 5.22
N GLY A 136 -8.71 4.11 4.64
CA GLY A 136 -9.48 5.08 5.38
C GLY A 136 -10.92 4.68 5.65
N GLY A 137 -11.48 5.42 6.60
CA GLY A 137 -12.79 6.00 6.43
C GLY A 137 -12.65 7.39 5.80
N ASP A 138 -13.25 8.42 6.39
CA ASP A 138 -13.29 9.76 5.81
C ASP A 138 -11.91 10.41 5.65
N HIS A 139 -11.83 11.45 4.81
CA HIS A 139 -10.57 12.06 4.42
C HIS A 139 -9.88 12.85 5.56
N TYR A 140 -10.57 13.15 6.67
CA TYR A 140 -9.95 13.85 7.80
C TYR A 140 -8.74 13.10 8.37
N ILE A 141 -8.72 11.76 8.25
CA ILE A 141 -7.65 10.91 8.78
C ILE A 141 -6.26 11.30 8.23
N SER A 142 -6.18 11.86 7.02
CA SER A 142 -4.93 12.27 6.40
C SER A 142 -4.18 13.30 7.25
N PHE A 143 -4.90 14.22 7.92
CA PHE A 143 -4.25 15.31 8.66
C PHE A 143 -3.47 14.83 9.90
N PRO A 144 -4.04 14.03 10.81
CA PRO A 144 -3.26 13.43 11.90
C PRO A 144 -2.15 12.48 11.43
N ILE A 145 -2.31 11.80 10.29
CA ILE A 145 -1.26 10.96 9.68
C ILE A 145 -0.09 11.85 9.22
N LEU A 146 -0.38 12.94 8.51
CA LEU A 146 0.62 13.89 8.02
C LEU A 146 1.45 14.51 9.15
N ARG A 147 0.86 14.79 10.32
CA ARG A 147 1.61 15.23 11.51
C ARG A 147 2.71 14.23 11.88
N ALA A 148 2.39 12.94 11.93
CA ALA A 148 3.37 11.90 12.27
C ALA A 148 4.45 11.73 11.18
N TYR A 149 4.09 11.86 9.90
CA TYR A 149 5.07 11.84 8.82
C TYR A 149 5.98 13.06 8.83
N ALA A 150 5.45 14.24 9.11
CA ALA A 150 6.22 15.48 9.16
C ALA A 150 7.25 15.48 10.30
N GLU A 151 6.97 14.80 11.42
CA GLU A 151 7.97 14.56 12.48
C GLU A 151 9.19 13.77 11.97
N LYS A 152 9.02 12.86 10.99
CA LYS A 152 10.09 12.02 10.44
C LYS A 152 10.78 12.64 9.24
N TYR A 153 10.03 13.29 8.35
CA TYR A 153 10.51 13.74 7.04
C TYR A 153 10.56 15.27 6.89
N GLY A 154 10.07 16.04 7.87
CA GLY A 154 9.79 17.46 7.69
C GLY A 154 8.56 17.70 6.80
N ALA A 155 8.38 18.93 6.32
CA ALA A 155 7.28 19.24 5.40
C ALA A 155 7.29 18.30 4.18
N LEU A 156 6.13 17.78 3.82
CA LEU A 156 5.94 16.84 2.72
C LEU A 156 5.43 17.53 1.46
N SER A 157 5.67 16.88 0.32
CA SER A 157 4.85 17.06 -0.87
C SER A 157 3.59 16.23 -0.74
N LEU A 158 2.43 16.78 -1.12
CA LEU A 158 1.16 16.07 -1.14
C LEU A 158 0.75 15.80 -2.60
N LEU A 159 0.59 14.53 -2.94
CA LEU A 159 -0.09 14.10 -4.16
C LEU A 159 -1.54 13.73 -3.80
N HIS A 160 -2.49 14.56 -4.24
CA HIS A 160 -3.88 14.51 -3.80
C HIS A 160 -4.81 14.18 -4.97
N PHE A 161 -5.37 12.97 -5.00
CA PHE A 161 -6.40 12.59 -5.96
C PHE A 161 -7.78 12.74 -5.32
N ASP A 162 -8.62 13.64 -5.83
CA ASP A 162 -9.91 13.98 -5.21
C ASP A 162 -10.82 14.77 -6.17
N ALA A 163 -12.13 14.80 -5.92
CA ALA A 163 -13.04 15.78 -6.51
C ALA A 163 -13.00 17.14 -5.79
N HIS A 164 -12.57 17.17 -4.55
CA HIS A 164 -12.58 18.26 -3.58
C HIS A 164 -11.17 18.75 -3.26
N SER A 165 -11.05 20.05 -3.02
CA SER A 165 -9.74 20.64 -2.72
C SER A 165 -9.32 20.45 -1.26
N ASP A 166 -10.27 20.20 -0.37
CA ASP A 166 -10.15 20.03 1.08
C ASP A 166 -9.25 21.06 1.79
N THR A 167 -9.22 22.25 1.19
CA THR A 167 -8.44 23.42 1.58
C THR A 167 -9.35 24.61 1.88
N TRP A 168 -10.65 24.38 2.11
CA TRP A 168 -11.53 25.45 2.57
C TRP A 168 -11.05 26.00 3.90
N ALA A 169 -11.09 27.33 4.04
CA ALA A 169 -10.52 28.01 5.18
C ALA A 169 -11.21 27.62 6.50
N ASP A 170 -10.42 27.19 7.47
CA ASP A 170 -10.86 26.94 8.84
C ASP A 170 -9.71 27.18 9.82
N ASP A 171 -9.70 28.34 10.46
CA ASP A 171 -8.68 28.73 11.45
C ASP A 171 -8.92 28.07 12.83
N ASP A 172 -9.99 27.29 12.98
CA ASP A 172 -10.26 26.48 14.16
C ASP A 172 -9.52 25.13 14.07
N MET A 173 -8.27 25.12 14.55
CA MET A 173 -7.37 23.95 14.45
C MET A 173 -7.85 22.72 15.25
N GLU A 174 -8.85 22.87 16.13
CA GLU A 174 -9.44 21.77 16.90
C GLU A 174 -10.65 21.14 16.18
N ARG A 175 -11.24 21.82 15.18
CA ARG A 175 -12.38 21.30 14.44
C ARG A 175 -12.01 20.08 13.59
N ILE A 176 -12.85 19.07 13.66
CA ILE A 176 -12.73 17.82 12.94
C ILE A 176 -13.71 17.85 11.77
N ASP A 177 -13.16 17.97 10.55
CA ASP A 177 -13.93 18.18 9.33
C ASP A 177 -13.10 17.71 8.12
N HIS A 178 -13.70 16.88 7.26
CA HIS A 178 -12.99 16.26 6.14
C HIS A 178 -12.74 17.18 4.93
N GLY A 179 -13.27 18.42 4.92
CA GLY A 179 -13.05 19.39 3.84
C GLY A 179 -12.07 20.52 4.20
N THR A 180 -11.55 20.56 5.42
CA THR A 180 -10.71 21.70 5.87
C THR A 180 -9.33 21.26 6.37
N MET A 181 -9.07 19.96 6.42
CA MET A 181 -7.89 19.40 7.05
C MET A 181 -6.59 19.68 6.28
N PHE A 182 -6.62 19.87 4.95
CA PHE A 182 -5.44 20.28 4.19
C PHE A 182 -5.18 21.79 4.29
N TYR A 183 -6.20 22.61 4.52
CA TYR A 183 -5.97 24.01 4.93
C TYR A 183 -5.12 24.03 6.21
N LYS A 184 -5.50 23.22 7.20
CA LYS A 184 -4.78 23.08 8.47
C LYS A 184 -3.38 22.50 8.27
N ALA A 185 -3.23 21.49 7.41
CA ALA A 185 -1.93 20.89 7.11
C ALA A 185 -0.93 21.88 6.50
N VAL A 186 -1.39 22.76 5.60
CA VAL A 186 -0.55 23.82 5.02
C VAL A 186 -0.23 24.89 6.07
N LYS A 187 -1.21 25.31 6.89
CA LYS A 187 -0.99 26.31 7.96
C LYS A 187 0.00 25.83 9.03
N GLU A 188 -0.01 24.54 9.37
CA GLU A 188 0.95 23.93 10.28
C GLU A 188 2.32 23.65 9.64
N GLY A 189 2.49 23.90 8.34
CA GLY A 189 3.73 23.61 7.62
C GLY A 189 4.02 22.12 7.46
N LEU A 190 3.00 21.26 7.55
CA LEU A 190 3.11 19.82 7.31
C LEU A 190 3.24 19.52 5.81
N VAL A 191 2.58 20.33 4.99
CA VAL A 191 2.54 20.22 3.53
C VAL A 191 3.09 21.50 2.91
N ASP A 192 3.97 21.34 1.93
CA ASP A 192 4.48 22.44 1.13
C ASP A 192 3.66 22.58 -0.15
N PRO A 193 2.82 23.63 -0.29
CA PRO A 193 1.91 23.76 -1.41
C PRO A 193 2.63 23.94 -2.76
N ALA A 194 3.85 24.50 -2.78
CA ALA A 194 4.58 24.78 -4.01
C ALA A 194 5.07 23.51 -4.74
N ARG A 195 5.19 22.40 -4.00
CA ARG A 195 5.60 21.07 -4.49
C ARG A 195 4.56 20.01 -4.21
N SER A 196 3.30 20.42 -4.10
CA SER A 196 2.13 19.55 -3.95
C SER A 196 1.24 19.67 -5.18
N ILE A 197 0.40 18.69 -5.46
CA ILE A 197 -0.50 18.74 -6.62
C ILE A 197 -1.82 18.04 -6.32
N GLN A 198 -2.92 18.67 -6.75
CA GLN A 198 -4.26 18.11 -6.71
C GLN A 198 -4.69 17.63 -8.10
N VAL A 199 -5.38 16.49 -8.17
CA VAL A 199 -5.74 15.82 -9.42
C VAL A 199 -7.18 15.33 -9.37
N GLY A 200 -8.00 15.77 -10.33
CA GLY A 200 -9.41 15.38 -10.43
C GLY A 200 -10.40 16.40 -9.86
N ILE A 201 -9.91 17.57 -9.42
CA ILE A 201 -10.72 18.60 -8.77
C ILE A 201 -11.85 19.07 -9.69
N ARG A 202 -13.04 19.14 -9.13
CA ARG A 202 -14.26 19.57 -9.84
C ARG A 202 -15.30 20.21 -8.93
N THR A 203 -14.81 20.77 -7.84
CA THR A 203 -15.54 21.67 -6.94
C THR A 203 -14.81 23.01 -6.84
N VAL A 204 -15.50 24.04 -6.38
CA VAL A 204 -14.96 25.41 -6.36
C VAL A 204 -14.44 25.74 -4.97
N ASN A 205 -13.18 26.13 -4.91
CA ASN A 205 -12.56 26.80 -3.77
C ASN A 205 -11.82 28.04 -4.31
N GLU A 206 -12.13 29.22 -3.76
CA GLU A 206 -11.54 30.49 -4.22
C GLU A 206 -10.04 30.60 -3.89
N ASP A 207 -9.60 29.95 -2.81
CA ASP A 207 -8.22 29.91 -2.37
C ASP A 207 -7.83 28.46 -1.99
N ASN A 208 -7.17 27.78 -2.90
CA ASN A 208 -6.59 26.46 -2.67
C ASN A 208 -5.17 26.52 -2.08
N LEU A 209 -4.81 27.67 -1.47
CA LEU A 209 -3.52 27.95 -0.85
C LEU A 209 -2.32 27.87 -1.82
N GLY A 210 -2.59 28.08 -3.11
CA GLY A 210 -1.58 28.07 -4.17
C GLY A 210 -1.09 26.68 -4.56
N VAL A 211 -1.79 25.61 -4.16
CA VAL A 211 -1.47 24.25 -4.60
C VAL A 211 -1.76 24.12 -6.11
N PRO A 212 -0.81 23.70 -6.95
CA PRO A 212 -1.09 23.32 -8.33
C PRO A 212 -2.26 22.33 -8.42
N THR A 213 -3.26 22.64 -9.24
CA THR A 213 -4.47 21.82 -9.39
C THR A 213 -4.67 21.45 -10.86
N LEU A 214 -4.92 20.17 -11.10
CA LEU A 214 -5.45 19.64 -12.36
C LEU A 214 -6.93 19.29 -12.14
N THR A 215 -7.80 20.03 -12.79
CA THR A 215 -9.24 19.74 -12.76
C THR A 215 -9.55 18.42 -13.46
N ALA A 216 -10.67 17.78 -13.13
CA ALA A 216 -11.08 16.56 -13.83
C ALA A 216 -11.18 16.77 -15.35
N ARG A 217 -11.64 17.96 -15.78
CA ARG A 217 -11.70 18.32 -17.20
C ARG A 217 -10.32 18.37 -17.85
N GLU A 218 -9.33 19.01 -17.22
CA GLU A 218 -7.96 19.04 -17.73
C GLU A 218 -7.35 17.64 -17.80
N VAL A 219 -7.62 16.79 -16.80
CA VAL A 219 -7.20 15.38 -16.82
C VAL A 219 -7.80 14.63 -18.01
N HIS A 220 -9.07 14.87 -18.33
CA HIS A 220 -9.72 14.27 -19.50
C HIS A 220 -9.13 14.76 -20.83
N GLU A 221 -8.85 16.06 -20.94
CA GLU A 221 -8.37 16.68 -22.18
C GLU A 221 -6.90 16.38 -22.47
N MET A 222 -6.04 16.33 -21.44
CA MET A 222 -4.60 16.07 -21.59
C MET A 222 -4.26 14.58 -21.65
N GLY A 223 -5.06 13.74 -21.00
CA GLY A 223 -4.86 12.30 -20.93
C GLY A 223 -3.79 11.84 -19.92
N PRO A 224 -3.77 10.53 -19.56
CA PRO A 224 -3.00 10.01 -18.44
C PRO A 224 -1.49 10.31 -18.46
N ALA A 225 -0.83 10.12 -19.61
CA ALA A 225 0.62 10.29 -19.70
C ALA A 225 1.07 11.74 -19.44
N ALA A 226 0.32 12.72 -19.94
CA ALA A 226 0.61 14.13 -19.71
C ALA A 226 0.34 14.55 -18.26
N VAL A 227 -0.73 14.00 -17.65
CA VAL A 227 -1.03 14.19 -16.22
C VAL A 227 0.10 13.61 -15.36
N ALA A 228 0.55 12.39 -15.63
CA ALA A 228 1.66 11.77 -14.92
C ALA A 228 2.96 12.56 -15.05
N ALA A 229 3.28 13.06 -16.25
CA ALA A 229 4.43 13.94 -16.46
C ALA A 229 4.33 15.23 -15.63
N ARG A 230 3.14 15.85 -15.57
CA ARG A 230 2.91 17.05 -14.76
C ARG A 230 3.02 16.76 -13.25
N ILE A 231 2.52 15.62 -12.79
CA ILE A 231 2.68 15.19 -11.39
C ILE A 231 4.17 15.08 -11.05
N LYS A 232 4.98 14.39 -11.87
CA LYS A 232 6.43 14.25 -11.63
C LYS A 232 7.15 15.59 -11.62
N ASP A 233 6.80 16.49 -12.55
CA ASP A 233 7.38 17.83 -12.65
C ASP A 233 7.15 18.67 -11.38
N VAL A 234 5.93 18.64 -10.82
CA VAL A 234 5.60 19.39 -9.59
C VAL A 234 6.25 18.77 -8.36
N LEU A 235 6.23 17.43 -8.24
CA LEU A 235 6.75 16.74 -7.05
C LEU A 235 8.29 16.71 -7.00
N GLY A 236 8.96 16.59 -8.15
CA GLY A 236 10.40 16.38 -8.23
C GLY A 236 10.85 15.17 -7.39
N ASP A 237 11.97 15.34 -6.68
CA ASP A 237 12.55 14.31 -5.80
C ASP A 237 12.06 14.41 -4.34
N ALA A 238 11.11 15.29 -4.06
CA ALA A 238 10.70 15.59 -2.70
C ALA A 238 9.96 14.42 -2.03
N PRO A 239 10.14 14.19 -0.71
CA PRO A 239 9.37 13.21 0.04
C PRO A 239 7.87 13.46 -0.13
N THR A 240 7.19 12.52 -0.78
CA THR A 240 5.79 12.66 -1.19
C THR A 240 4.91 11.72 -0.37
N TYR A 241 3.85 12.26 0.21
CA TYR A 241 2.73 11.50 0.74
C TYR A 241 1.60 11.53 -0.29
N MET A 242 1.05 10.36 -0.63
CA MET A 242 -0.06 10.27 -1.58
C MET A 242 -1.35 9.94 -0.84
N THR A 243 -2.36 10.80 -0.98
CA THR A 243 -3.73 10.49 -0.58
C THR A 243 -4.57 10.30 -1.85
N PHE A 244 -5.42 9.27 -1.82
CA PHE A 244 -6.37 8.99 -2.87
C PHE A 244 -7.78 8.89 -2.28
N ASP A 245 -8.55 9.95 -2.44
CA ASP A 245 -10.00 9.90 -2.23
C ASP A 245 -10.64 9.14 -3.39
N ILE A 246 -11.40 8.10 -3.06
CA ILE A 246 -12.07 7.28 -4.08
C ILE A 246 -13.08 8.09 -4.90
N ASP A 247 -13.60 9.20 -4.36
CA ASP A 247 -14.48 10.12 -5.04
C ASP A 247 -13.78 10.95 -6.13
N CYS A 248 -12.45 10.89 -6.25
CA CYS A 248 -11.73 11.33 -7.44
C CYS A 248 -12.30 10.66 -8.70
N LEU A 249 -12.71 9.40 -8.58
CA LEU A 249 -13.37 8.65 -9.65
C LEU A 249 -14.81 9.12 -9.85
N ASP A 250 -15.29 9.05 -11.09
CA ASP A 250 -16.69 9.34 -11.37
C ASP A 250 -17.62 8.37 -10.61
N PRO A 251 -18.82 8.80 -10.17
CA PRO A 251 -19.78 7.93 -9.51
C PRO A 251 -20.18 6.68 -10.32
N ALA A 252 -19.94 6.65 -11.64
CA ALA A 252 -20.06 5.44 -12.46
C ALA A 252 -19.05 4.34 -12.08
N PHE A 253 -17.90 4.70 -11.50
CA PHE A 253 -16.83 3.79 -11.08
C PHE A 253 -16.70 3.68 -9.56
N ALA A 254 -17.04 4.74 -8.82
CA ALA A 254 -17.01 4.79 -7.36
C ALA A 254 -18.36 5.29 -6.79
N PRO A 255 -19.48 4.55 -6.97
CA PRO A 255 -20.78 4.96 -6.41
C PRO A 255 -20.79 4.97 -4.87
N GLY A 256 -19.92 4.18 -4.25
CA GLY A 256 -19.81 3.97 -2.82
C GLY A 256 -18.93 5.01 -2.12
N THR A 257 -19.33 6.28 -2.12
CA THR A 257 -18.62 7.36 -1.44
C THR A 257 -19.56 8.39 -0.79
N GLY A 258 -19.03 9.18 0.14
CA GLY A 258 -19.75 10.18 0.94
C GLY A 258 -20.29 11.37 0.14
N THR A 259 -19.48 11.86 -0.80
CA THR A 259 -19.64 13.15 -1.49
C THR A 259 -19.50 13.04 -3.01
N PRO A 260 -20.28 12.16 -3.69
CA PRO A 260 -20.05 11.91 -5.12
C PRO A 260 -20.26 13.16 -5.99
N VAL A 261 -19.27 13.48 -6.81
CA VAL A 261 -19.33 14.56 -7.81
C VAL A 261 -19.16 13.98 -9.21
N TRP A 262 -20.15 14.21 -10.09
CA TRP A 262 -20.12 13.77 -11.49
C TRP A 262 -18.98 14.42 -12.32
N GLY A 263 -18.63 13.78 -13.43
CA GLY A 263 -17.56 14.23 -14.32
C GLY A 263 -16.17 13.94 -13.77
N GLY A 264 -16.03 12.83 -13.04
CA GLY A 264 -14.77 12.39 -12.43
C GLY A 264 -13.92 11.52 -13.34
N LEU A 265 -12.78 11.06 -12.82
CA LEU A 265 -11.89 10.17 -13.56
C LEU A 265 -12.56 8.82 -13.79
N ALA A 266 -12.33 8.24 -14.97
CA ALA A 266 -12.57 6.81 -15.15
C ALA A 266 -11.48 6.00 -14.43
N SER A 267 -11.83 4.82 -13.91
CA SER A 267 -10.86 3.96 -13.20
C SER A 267 -9.63 3.62 -14.04
N TRP A 268 -9.77 3.49 -15.36
CA TRP A 268 -8.64 3.27 -16.27
C TRP A 268 -7.72 4.48 -16.42
N GLN A 269 -8.23 5.72 -16.25
CA GLN A 269 -7.38 6.93 -16.25
C GLN A 269 -6.53 6.96 -14.99
N ALA A 270 -7.16 6.73 -13.82
CA ALA A 270 -6.44 6.66 -12.55
C ALA A 270 -5.37 5.56 -12.56
N ALA A 271 -5.70 4.35 -13.03
CA ALA A 271 -4.74 3.25 -13.14
C ALA A 271 -3.56 3.59 -14.06
N ALA A 272 -3.80 4.21 -15.22
CA ALA A 272 -2.74 4.62 -16.13
C ALA A 272 -1.84 5.70 -15.50
N ILE A 273 -2.43 6.72 -14.86
CA ILE A 273 -1.67 7.78 -14.16
C ILE A 273 -0.81 7.17 -13.06
N LEU A 274 -1.37 6.33 -12.19
CA LEU A 274 -0.66 5.72 -11.06
C LEU A 274 0.54 4.88 -11.52
N ARG A 275 0.46 4.19 -12.66
CA ARG A 275 1.58 3.45 -13.23
C ARG A 275 2.61 4.37 -13.86
N ASP A 276 2.18 5.39 -14.60
CA ASP A 276 3.06 6.31 -15.30
C ASP A 276 3.82 7.24 -14.33
N ILE A 277 3.34 7.42 -13.10
CA ILE A 277 4.07 8.13 -12.03
C ILE A 277 5.15 7.28 -11.34
N ALA A 278 5.43 6.06 -11.81
CA ALA A 278 6.54 5.24 -11.31
C ALA A 278 7.87 6.03 -11.25
N GLY A 279 8.53 5.98 -10.09
CA GLY A 279 9.78 6.68 -9.82
C GLY A 279 9.67 7.90 -8.90
N ILE A 280 8.46 8.35 -8.54
CA ILE A 280 8.31 9.39 -7.50
C ILE A 280 8.84 8.93 -6.14
N ASN A 281 9.30 9.87 -5.32
CA ASN A 281 9.76 9.60 -3.96
C ASN A 281 8.59 9.44 -2.97
N LEU A 282 7.81 8.38 -3.15
CA LEU A 282 6.68 8.04 -2.28
C LEU A 282 7.20 7.50 -0.93
N VAL A 283 6.81 8.15 0.17
CA VAL A 283 7.21 7.75 1.53
C VAL A 283 6.10 7.06 2.32
N GLY A 284 4.85 7.27 1.94
CA GLY A 284 3.64 6.70 2.54
C GLY A 284 2.39 7.18 1.80
N GLY A 285 1.22 6.70 2.22
CA GLY A 285 -0.04 7.17 1.64
C GLY A 285 -1.29 6.62 2.30
N ASP A 286 -2.45 7.03 1.78
CA ASP A 286 -3.74 6.48 2.16
C ASP A 286 -4.74 6.48 1.01
N MET A 287 -5.72 5.57 1.10
CA MET A 287 -6.89 5.53 0.22
C MET A 287 -8.15 5.59 1.08
N VAL A 288 -9.01 6.56 0.81
CA VAL A 288 -10.07 7.01 1.73
C VAL A 288 -11.45 7.04 1.08
N GLU A 289 -12.48 7.32 1.89
CA GLU A 289 -13.87 7.62 1.50
C GLU A 289 -14.66 6.48 0.83
N VAL A 290 -14.13 5.25 0.81
CA VAL A 290 -14.94 4.07 0.44
C VAL A 290 -16.05 3.87 1.47
N SER A 291 -17.30 4.04 1.04
CA SER A 291 -18.53 3.89 1.83
C SER A 291 -19.35 2.68 1.35
N PRO A 292 -19.18 1.50 1.98
CA PRO A 292 -19.86 0.27 1.58
C PRO A 292 -21.39 0.33 1.54
N PRO A 293 -22.10 1.09 2.41
CA PRO A 293 -23.56 1.25 2.30
C PRO A 293 -24.04 1.79 0.95
N PHE A 294 -23.16 2.47 0.19
CA PHE A 294 -23.45 3.05 -1.12
C PHE A 294 -22.79 2.27 -2.27
N ASP A 295 -22.08 1.17 -1.98
CA ASP A 295 -21.34 0.36 -2.95
C ASP A 295 -22.06 -0.96 -3.28
N THR A 296 -23.23 -0.89 -3.90
CA THR A 296 -24.14 -2.04 -4.05
C THR A 296 -23.56 -3.22 -4.83
N THR A 297 -22.53 -3.00 -5.65
CA THR A 297 -21.84 -4.04 -6.44
C THR A 297 -20.45 -4.39 -5.89
N GLY A 298 -19.94 -3.65 -4.90
CA GLY A 298 -18.56 -3.75 -4.44
C GLY A 298 -17.51 -3.10 -5.37
N ALA A 299 -17.95 -2.40 -6.43
CA ALA A 299 -17.05 -1.81 -7.43
C ALA A 299 -16.10 -0.77 -6.83
N THR A 300 -16.59 0.01 -5.86
CA THR A 300 -15.82 1.07 -5.21
C THR A 300 -14.75 0.48 -4.31
N ALA A 301 -15.10 -0.55 -3.52
CA ALA A 301 -14.14 -1.29 -2.71
C ALA A 301 -13.08 -2.01 -3.55
N ILE A 302 -13.45 -2.55 -4.72
CA ILE A 302 -12.50 -3.14 -5.69
C ILE A 302 -11.54 -2.07 -6.22
N ALA A 303 -12.06 -0.91 -6.61
CA ALA A 303 -11.22 0.22 -7.05
C ALA A 303 -10.25 0.66 -5.94
N GLY A 304 -10.73 0.81 -4.70
CA GLY A 304 -9.90 1.13 -3.54
C GLY A 304 -8.81 0.09 -3.28
N ALA A 305 -9.12 -1.21 -3.39
CA ALA A 305 -8.12 -2.27 -3.24
C ALA A 305 -7.03 -2.20 -4.32
N HIS A 306 -7.41 -1.91 -5.58
CA HIS A 306 -6.46 -1.71 -6.67
C HIS A 306 -5.58 -0.46 -6.45
N VAL A 307 -6.16 0.66 -5.99
CA VAL A 307 -5.38 1.86 -5.65
C VAL A 307 -4.31 1.53 -4.62
N VAL A 308 -4.65 0.83 -3.54
CA VAL A 308 -3.68 0.43 -2.49
C VAL A 308 -2.59 -0.52 -3.04
N MET A 309 -2.94 -1.43 -3.97
CA MET A 309 -1.93 -2.25 -4.68
C MET A 309 -0.98 -1.38 -5.53
N GLU A 310 -1.50 -0.40 -6.27
CA GLU A 310 -0.67 0.51 -7.06
C GLU A 310 0.21 1.40 -6.16
N MET A 311 -0.28 1.81 -4.98
CA MET A 311 0.53 2.51 -3.96
C MET A 311 1.73 1.66 -3.49
N LEU A 312 1.50 0.36 -3.24
CA LEU A 312 2.56 -0.59 -2.89
C LEU A 312 3.59 -0.73 -4.01
N CYS A 313 3.12 -0.79 -5.26
CA CYS A 313 4.00 -0.83 -6.43
C CYS A 313 4.86 0.44 -6.52
N LEU A 314 4.24 1.62 -6.40
CA LEU A 314 4.91 2.91 -6.45
C LEU A 314 5.98 3.05 -5.36
N TRP A 315 5.63 2.71 -4.12
CA TRP A 315 6.56 2.79 -2.99
C TRP A 315 7.74 1.84 -3.19
N GLY A 316 7.47 0.62 -3.63
CA GLY A 316 8.49 -0.40 -3.86
C GLY A 316 9.37 -0.15 -5.09
N TRP A 317 8.86 0.55 -6.11
CA TRP A 317 9.53 0.76 -7.39
C TRP A 317 10.87 1.48 -7.26
N THR A 318 10.97 2.49 -6.39
CA THR A 318 12.23 3.22 -6.13
C THR A 318 13.20 2.43 -5.24
N ARG A 319 12.77 1.28 -4.73
CA ARG A 319 13.53 0.42 -3.81
C ARG A 319 13.85 -0.96 -4.40
N LYS A 320 13.38 -1.24 -5.64
CA LYS A 320 13.49 -2.55 -6.28
C LYS A 320 14.94 -3.04 -6.45
N ASP A 321 15.88 -2.12 -6.66
CA ASP A 321 17.31 -2.46 -6.82
C ASP A 321 18.01 -2.72 -5.48
N ILE A 322 17.50 -2.14 -4.38
CA ILE A 322 17.97 -2.42 -3.03
C ILE A 322 17.50 -3.82 -2.62
N VAL A 323 16.24 -4.14 -2.93
CA VAL A 323 15.66 -5.46 -2.66
C VAL A 323 16.32 -6.56 -3.51
N SER A 324 16.74 -6.28 -4.75
CA SER A 324 17.50 -7.25 -5.54
C SER A 324 18.92 -7.49 -5.00
N SER A 325 19.52 -6.51 -4.31
CA SER A 325 20.87 -6.62 -3.74
C SER A 325 20.93 -7.42 -2.42
N THR A 326 19.85 -7.46 -1.65
CA THR A 326 19.67 -8.43 -0.54
C THR A 326 19.25 -9.81 -1.05
N GLN A 327 18.80 -9.90 -2.31
CA GLN A 327 18.65 -11.13 -3.09
C GLN A 327 19.90 -11.47 -3.91
N SER A 328 21.11 -11.36 -3.33
CA SER A 328 22.15 -12.27 -3.79
C SER A 328 21.70 -13.68 -3.37
N GLU A 329 20.87 -14.32 -4.21
CA GLU A 329 20.52 -15.72 -4.11
C GLU A 329 21.84 -16.48 -4.01
N GLN A 330 22.21 -16.88 -2.79
CA GLN A 330 23.29 -17.84 -2.60
C GLN A 330 22.78 -19.15 -3.19
N LYS A 331 23.04 -19.34 -4.49
CA LYS A 331 22.85 -20.61 -5.17
C LYS A 331 23.43 -21.68 -4.26
N LYS A 332 22.63 -22.69 -3.90
CA LYS A 332 23.08 -23.74 -3.00
C LYS A 332 24.31 -24.40 -3.63
N GLN A 333 25.36 -24.51 -2.82
CA GLN A 333 26.60 -25.15 -3.21
C GLN A 333 26.75 -26.42 -2.38
N CYS A 334 27.15 -27.51 -3.03
CA CYS A 334 27.56 -28.72 -2.35
C CYS A 334 28.75 -28.37 -1.41
N PRO A 335 28.63 -28.55 -0.09
CA PRO A 335 29.69 -28.15 0.85
C PRO A 335 30.94 -29.02 0.73
N GLU A 336 30.84 -30.21 0.12
CA GLU A 336 31.98 -31.10 -0.05
C GLU A 336 32.85 -30.68 -1.26
N CYS A 337 32.24 -30.45 -2.44
CA CYS A 337 32.98 -30.17 -3.67
C CYS A 337 32.74 -28.80 -4.32
N GLY A 338 31.87 -27.97 -3.75
CA GLY A 338 31.55 -26.64 -4.27
C GLY A 338 30.67 -26.63 -5.53
N HIS A 339 30.06 -27.76 -5.91
CA HIS A 339 29.15 -27.80 -7.05
C HIS A 339 27.93 -26.90 -6.81
N VAL A 340 27.68 -25.98 -7.75
CA VAL A 340 26.57 -25.02 -7.68
C VAL A 340 25.33 -25.61 -8.35
N PHE A 341 24.23 -25.75 -7.60
CA PHE A 341 22.97 -26.26 -8.13
C PHE A 341 22.21 -25.18 -8.94
N ARG A 342 21.35 -25.61 -9.88
CA ARG A 342 20.47 -24.70 -10.63
C ARG A 342 19.23 -24.38 -9.79
N GLY A 343 18.88 -23.10 -9.70
CA GLY A 343 17.77 -22.63 -8.86
C GLY A 343 18.17 -22.39 -7.42
N ASN A 344 17.17 -22.16 -6.56
CA ASN A 344 17.36 -21.71 -5.17
C ASN A 344 17.34 -22.85 -4.14
N GLY A 345 17.04 -24.07 -4.59
CA GLY A 345 16.89 -25.27 -3.75
C GLY A 345 18.06 -26.26 -3.88
N TRP A 346 17.87 -27.42 -3.27
CA TRP A 346 18.76 -28.57 -3.38
C TRP A 346 18.34 -29.53 -4.51
N ASP A 347 17.61 -29.07 -5.51
CA ASP A 347 17.13 -29.94 -6.58
C ASP A 347 18.31 -30.59 -7.33
N GLY A 348 18.31 -31.91 -7.37
CA GLY A 348 19.41 -32.71 -7.90
C GLY A 348 20.53 -33.04 -6.91
N ILE A 349 20.44 -32.63 -5.64
CA ILE A 349 21.42 -32.98 -4.60
C ILE A 349 21.55 -34.49 -4.41
N ASP A 350 20.44 -35.24 -4.44
CA ASP A 350 20.42 -36.69 -4.25
C ASP A 350 21.27 -37.39 -5.32
N ALA A 351 20.98 -37.11 -6.59
CA ALA A 351 21.73 -37.65 -7.72
C ALA A 351 23.20 -37.19 -7.71
N HIS A 352 23.47 -35.92 -7.36
CA HIS A 352 24.83 -35.40 -7.24
C HIS A 352 25.61 -36.12 -6.13
N TRP A 353 25.01 -36.25 -4.93
CA TRP A 353 25.65 -36.83 -3.76
C TRP A 353 25.97 -38.30 -3.96
N ARG A 354 24.97 -39.08 -4.39
CA ARG A 354 25.17 -40.51 -4.68
C ARG A 354 26.21 -40.77 -5.77
N SER A 355 26.40 -39.81 -6.68
CA SER A 355 27.38 -39.94 -7.74
C SER A 355 28.80 -39.53 -7.33
N LYS A 356 28.97 -38.69 -6.31
CA LYS A 356 30.23 -37.97 -6.08
C LYS A 356 30.78 -38.09 -4.66
N HIS A 357 29.94 -38.43 -3.68
CA HIS A 357 30.27 -38.39 -2.25
C HIS A 357 29.69 -39.58 -1.47
N GLU A 358 29.08 -40.56 -2.14
CA GLU A 358 28.45 -41.72 -1.49
C GLU A 358 29.48 -42.54 -0.69
N GLU A 359 30.72 -42.57 -1.16
CA GLU A 359 31.86 -43.20 -0.51
C GLU A 359 32.34 -42.46 0.76
N ILE A 360 31.97 -41.19 0.94
CA ILE A 360 32.29 -40.39 2.12
C ILE A 360 31.22 -40.59 3.19
N MET A 361 29.96 -40.47 2.80
CA MET A 361 28.79 -40.60 3.66
C MET A 361 27.57 -40.87 2.77
N SER A 362 26.73 -41.83 3.16
CA SER A 362 25.51 -42.12 2.40
C SER A 362 24.63 -40.87 2.29
N TYR A 363 23.90 -40.72 1.17
CA TYR A 363 22.98 -39.60 1.02
C TYR A 363 21.95 -39.52 2.16
N GLU A 364 21.48 -40.67 2.64
CA GLU A 364 20.53 -40.77 3.75
C GLU A 364 21.07 -40.16 5.07
N GLU A 365 22.38 -40.29 5.33
CA GLU A 365 23.05 -39.70 6.48
C GLU A 365 23.44 -38.24 6.24
N ALA A 366 23.81 -37.89 5.02
CA ALA A 366 24.24 -36.54 4.65
C ALA A 366 23.06 -35.56 4.55
N TRP A 367 21.90 -36.00 4.02
CA TRP A 367 20.78 -35.11 3.74
C TRP A 367 20.27 -34.33 4.95
N PRO A 368 20.08 -34.93 6.14
CA PRO A 368 19.70 -34.19 7.34
C PRO A 368 20.74 -33.11 7.73
N LEU A 369 22.03 -33.37 7.54
CA LEU A 369 23.12 -32.44 7.85
C LEU A 369 23.21 -31.31 6.82
N LEU A 370 23.04 -31.61 5.54
CA LEU A 370 23.00 -30.63 4.45
C LEU A 370 21.80 -29.70 4.57
N LYS A 371 20.63 -30.26 4.91
CA LYS A 371 19.39 -29.51 5.08
C LYS A 371 19.43 -28.59 6.32
N SER A 372 20.08 -29.03 7.40
CA SER A 372 20.26 -28.24 8.63
C SER A 372 21.46 -27.29 8.61
N GLY A 373 22.34 -27.38 7.60
CA GLY A 373 23.58 -26.60 7.51
C GLY A 373 24.69 -27.07 8.47
N ALA A 374 24.52 -28.24 9.10
CA ALA A 374 25.46 -28.81 10.07
C ALA A 374 26.56 -29.66 9.44
N TYR A 375 26.54 -29.85 8.11
CA TYR A 375 27.56 -30.64 7.40
C TYR A 375 28.92 -29.91 7.40
N SER A 376 29.95 -30.58 7.90
CA SER A 376 31.34 -30.14 7.81
C SER A 376 32.06 -30.95 6.75
N LYS A 377 32.79 -30.26 5.87
CA LYS A 377 33.60 -30.87 4.82
C LYS A 377 34.56 -31.92 5.39
N SER A 378 34.63 -33.08 4.74
CA SER A 378 35.58 -34.14 5.11
C SER A 378 37.02 -33.67 4.78
N ARG A 379 37.99 -33.96 5.65
CA ARG A 379 39.37 -33.49 5.50
C ARG A 379 40.15 -34.28 4.46
#